data_AF-A0A9D2IQ96-F1
#
_entry.id   AF-A0A9D2IQ96-F1
#
_cell.length_a   1.000
_cell.length_b   1.000
_cell.length_c   1.000
_cell.angle_alpha   90.00
_cell.angle_beta   90.00
_cell.angle_gamma   90.00
#
_symmetry.space_group_name_H-M   'P 1'
#
loop_
_entity.id
_entity.type
_entity.pdbx_description
1 polymer ?
#
loop_
_entity_poly.entity_id
_entity_poly.type
_entity_poly.pdbx_seq_one_letter_code
_entity_poly.pdbx_strand_id
1 'polypeptide(L)' 'MNELKYRARLSSSVDKGLYNAVYNHSLQSGIPLSRILDTAIEKYLTENQIPYTRESPYKQEKR' A
#
# COMPACT_ATOMS: atom_id res chain seq x y z
N MET A 1 7.92 -26.85 5.00
CA MET A 1 7.57 -25.67 5.81
C MET A 1 8.86 -24.94 6.17
N ASN A 2 9.24 -23.89 5.42
CA ASN A 2 10.43 -23.10 5.72
C ASN A 2 10.02 -21.70 6.18
N GLU A 3 10.11 -21.55 7.50
CA GLU A 3 10.42 -20.38 8.33
C GLU A 3 10.42 -18.98 7.67
N LEU A 4 9.55 -18.12 8.22
CA LEU A 4 9.54 -16.65 8.14
C LEU A 4 10.82 -16.00 8.77
N LYS A 5 12.02 -16.46 8.42
CA LYS A 5 13.29 -15.92 8.98
C LYS A 5 13.82 -14.68 8.27
N TYR A 6 13.20 -14.29 7.16
CA TYR A 6 13.51 -13.04 6.49
C TYR A 6 12.37 -12.05 6.71
N ARG A 7 12.39 -11.36 7.88
CA ARG A 7 11.96 -9.97 7.91
C ARG A 7 12.89 -9.20 6.99
N ALA A 8 12.66 -9.31 5.69
CA ALA A 8 13.31 -8.48 4.71
C ALA A 8 12.96 -7.04 5.10
N ARG A 9 13.98 -6.20 5.27
CA ARG A 9 13.78 -4.76 5.05
C ARG A 9 12.87 -4.60 3.84
N LEU A 10 11.95 -3.64 3.85
CA LEU A 10 11.37 -3.10 2.62
C LEU A 10 12.50 -2.46 1.78
N SER A 11 13.44 -3.27 1.30
CA SER A 11 14.35 -2.97 0.21
C SER A 11 13.80 -3.56 -1.08
N SER A 12 12.48 -3.79 -1.17
CA SER A 12 11.83 -3.99 -2.44
C SER A 12 11.92 -2.66 -3.16
N SER A 13 12.96 -2.51 -3.97
CA SER A 13 13.03 -1.53 -5.03
C SER A 13 11.78 -1.70 -5.88
N VAL A 14 10.72 -0.97 -5.50
CA VAL A 14 9.54 -0.78 -6.34
C VAL A 14 10.10 -0.34 -7.67
N ASP A 15 9.71 -1.05 -8.73
CA ASP A 15 10.19 -0.74 -10.07
C ASP A 15 10.02 0.76 -10.33
N LYS A 16 11.09 1.41 -10.80
CA LYS A 16 11.11 2.87 -10.96
C LYS A 16 10.03 3.32 -11.95
N GLY A 17 9.71 2.51 -12.95
CA GLY A 17 8.64 2.76 -13.90
C GLY A 17 7.26 2.72 -13.22
N LEU A 18 7.00 1.67 -12.43
CA LEU A 18 5.76 1.58 -11.64
C LEU A 18 5.62 2.75 -10.66
N TYR A 19 6.67 3.07 -9.90
CA TYR A 19 6.65 4.20 -8.99
C TYR A 19 6.33 5.51 -9.72
N ASN A 20 7.03 5.80 -10.81
CA ASN A 20 6.84 7.02 -11.60
C ASN A 20 5.43 7.11 -12.18
N ALA A 21 4.87 6.00 -12.67
CA ALA A 21 3.51 5.97 -13.21
C ALA A 21 2.48 6.34 -12.14
N VAL A 22 2.56 5.71 -10.95
CA VAL A 22 1.63 5.97 -9.85
C VAL A 22 1.83 7.38 -9.28
N TYR A 23 3.08 7.84 -9.16
CA TYR A 23 3.40 9.18 -8.71
C TYR A 23 2.84 10.25 -9.65
N ASN A 24 3.04 10.11 -10.97
CA ASN A 24 2.49 11.05 -11.95
C ASN A 24 0.96 11.05 -11.92
N HIS A 25 0.33 9.88 -11.77
CA HIS A 25 -1.12 9.80 -11.60
C HIS A 25 -1.60 10.50 -10.33
N SER A 26 -0.88 10.37 -9.22
CA SER A 26 -1.16 11.09 -7.97
C SER A 26 -1.14 12.60 -8.19
N LEU A 27 -0.13 13.12 -8.90
CA LEU A 27 -0.04 14.55 -9.23
C LEU A 27 -1.19 15.01 -10.16
N GLN A 28 -1.53 14.23 -11.17
CA GLN A 28 -2.59 14.57 -12.14
C GLN A 28 -4.00 14.55 -11.53
N SER A 29 -4.26 13.57 -10.66
CA SER A 29 -5.58 13.37 -10.04
C SER A 29 -5.79 14.19 -8.76
N GLY A 30 -4.71 14.72 -8.16
CA GLY A 30 -4.74 15.36 -6.85
C GLY A 30 -4.97 14.39 -5.68
N ILE A 31 -4.96 13.07 -5.93
CA ILE A 31 -5.14 12.05 -4.89
C ILE A 31 -3.78 11.75 -4.27
N PRO A 32 -3.63 11.76 -2.93
CA PRO A 32 -2.37 11.44 -2.28
C PRO A 32 -1.86 10.04 -2.67
N LEU A 33 -0.57 9.94 -2.97
CA LEU A 33 0.08 8.68 -3.34
C LEU A 33 -0.17 7.57 -2.31
N SER A 34 -0.09 7.90 -1.02
CA SER A 34 -0.38 6.97 0.07
C SER A 34 -1.78 6.36 -0.04
N ARG A 35 -2.80 7.17 -0.35
CA ARG A 35 -4.18 6.70 -0.50
C ARG A 35 -4.34 5.76 -1.70
N ILE A 36 -3.63 6.03 -2.80
CA ILE A 36 -3.63 5.16 -3.98
C ILE A 36 -3.00 3.81 -3.62
N LEU A 37 -1.86 3.83 -2.94
CA LEU A 37 -1.17 2.62 -2.49
C LEU A 37 -2.00 1.81 -1.49
N ASP A 38 -2.58 2.46 -0.48
CA ASP A 38 -3.47 1.83 0.49
C ASP A 38 -4.63 1.11 -0.22
N THR A 39 -5.27 1.79 -1.18
CA THR A 39 -6.38 1.22 -1.97
C THR A 39 -5.92 0.02 -2.82
N ALA A 40 -4.76 0.12 -3.46
CA ALA A 40 -4.23 -0.96 -4.28
C ALA A 40 -3.87 -2.19 -3.43
N ILE A 41 -3.25 -1.97 -2.27
CA ILE A 41 -2.89 -3.02 -1.31
C ILE A 41 -4.16 -3.67 -0.73
N GLU A 42 -5.15 -2.87 -0.32
CA GLU A 42 -6.44 -3.36 0.19
C GLU A 42 -7.17 -4.24 -0.83
N LYS A 43 -7.20 -3.83 -2.10
CA LYS A 43 -7.77 -4.65 -3.19
C LYS A 43 -7.03 -5.97 -3.34
N TYR A 44 -5.69 -5.93 -3.43
CA TYR A 44 -4.88 -7.14 -3.55
C TYR A 44 -5.12 -8.11 -2.39
N LEU A 45 -5.16 -7.62 -1.15
CA LEU A 45 -5.40 -8.45 0.03
C LEU A 45 -6.82 -9.05 0.00
N THR A 46 -7.82 -8.26 -0.39
CA THR A 46 -9.22 -8.71 -0.48
C THR A 46 -9.41 -9.77 -1.57
N GLU A 47 -8.85 -9.56 -2.76
CA GLU A 47 -8.91 -10.50 -3.88
C GLU A 47 -8.27 -11.85 -3.53
N ASN A 48 -7.23 -11.84 -2.70
CA ASN A 48 -6.53 -13.04 -2.26
C ASN A 48 -7.04 -13.58 -0.90
N GLN A 49 -8.13 -13.03 -0.36
CA GLN A 49 -8.71 -13.43 0.94
C GLN A 49 -7.70 -13.41 2.10
N ILE A 50 -6.73 -12.49 2.04
CA ILE A 50 -5.69 -12.35 3.05
C ILE A 50 -6.25 -11.46 4.18
N PRO A 51 -6.39 -11.98 5.41
CA PRO A 51 -6.89 -11.18 6.52
C PRO A 51 -5.87 -10.10 6.90
N TYR A 52 -6.34 -8.88 7.11
CA TYR A 52 -5.52 -7.77 7.60
C TYR A 52 -6.33 -6.88 8.53
N THR A 53 -5.64 -6.13 9.39
CA THR A 53 -6.26 -5.18 10.32
C THR A 53 -5.83 -3.78 9.92
N ARG A 54 -6.79 -2.85 9.81
CA ARG A 54 -6.52 -1.46 9.48
C ARG A 54 -6.17 -0.69 10.74
N GLU A 55 -4.88 -0.43 10.94
CA GLU A 55 -4.40 0.48 11.98
C GLU A 55 -4.26 1.89 11.38
N SER A 56 -5.36 2.65 11.37
CA SER A 56 -5.30 4.04 10.90
C SER A 56 -4.48 4.89 11.87
N PRO A 57 -3.42 5.62 11.44
CA PRO A 57 -2.73 6.59 12.28
C PRO A 57 -3.56 7.87 12.50
N TYR A 58 -4.68 8.03 11.80
CA TYR A 58 -5.57 9.18 11.97
C TYR A 58 -6.83 8.74 12.71
N LYS A 59 -6.96 9.23 13.96
CA LYS A 59 -8.25 9.32 14.65
C LYS A 59 -9.28 9.87 13.66
N GLN A 60 -10.25 9.06 13.27
CA GLN A 60 -11.52 9.62 12.82
C GLN A 60 -12.11 10.34 14.03
N GLU A 61 -11.95 11.65 14.09
CA GLU A 61 -12.77 12.44 14.99
C GLU A 61 -14.21 12.36 14.49
N LYS A 62 -15.06 11.88 15.38
CA LYS A 62 -16.46 11.53 15.16
C LYS A 62 -17.25 12.69 14.53
N ARG A 63 -18.14 12.36 13.61
CA ARG A 63 -19.44 13.03 13.50
C ARG A 63 -20.53 11.98 13.38
#